data_AF-A0A175QSZ1-F1
#
_entry.id   AF-A0A175QSZ1-F1
#
_cell.length_a   1.000
_cell.length_b   1.000
_cell.length_c   1.000
_cell.angle_alpha   90.00
_cell.angle_beta   90.00
_cell.angle_gamma   90.00
#
_symmetry.space_group_name_H-M   'P 1'
#
loop_
_entity.id
_entity.type
_entity.pdbx_description
1 polymer ?
#
loop_
_entity_poly.entity_id
_entity_poly.type
_entity_poly.pdbx_seq_one_letter_code
_entity_poly.pdbx_strand_id
1 'polypeptide(L)' 'GARTRSMLFAVQVEDMIASEKQPNLPGTTDEYPNWRVRSDIRLDDLAADERFQAMARAMRDERPETP' A
#
# COMPACT_ATOMS: atom_id res chain seq x y z
N GLY A 1 -11.56 -6.32 1.16
CA GLY A 1 -10.49 -6.97 0.38
C GLY A 1 -10.89 -7.00 -1.08
N ALA A 2 -9.95 -7.20 -2.01
CA ALA A 2 -10.19 -7.04 -3.45
C ALA A 2 -11.43 -7.78 -4.01
N ARG A 3 -11.75 -8.96 -3.45
CA ARG A 3 -12.92 -9.78 -3.82
C ARG A 3 -14.30 -9.19 -3.49
N THR A 4 -14.37 -8.14 -2.67
CA THR A 4 -15.68 -7.58 -2.26
C THR A 4 -16.33 -6.83 -3.44
N ARG A 5 -17.68 -6.84 -3.48
CA ARG A 5 -18.46 -6.07 -4.47
C ARG A 5 -18.54 -4.57 -4.17
N SER A 6 -17.57 -4.05 -3.42
CA SER A 6 -17.45 -2.60 -3.19
C SER A 6 -17.16 -1.93 -4.53
N MET A 7 -17.89 -0.85 -4.84
CA MET A 7 -17.67 -0.10 -6.08
C MET A 7 -16.24 0.42 -6.20
N LEU A 8 -15.63 0.80 -5.08
CA LEU A 8 -14.25 1.22 -4.98
C LEU A 8 -13.49 0.34 -3.99
N PHE A 9 -12.22 0.09 -4.32
CA PHE A 9 -11.25 -0.54 -3.43
C PHE A 9 -9.94 0.22 -3.57
N ALA A 10 -9.31 0.53 -2.44
CA ALA A 10 -8.02 1.19 -2.39
C ALA A 10 -7.05 0.32 -1.58
N VAL A 11 -5.79 0.36 -1.96
CA VAL A 11 -4.67 -0.27 -1.26
C VAL A 11 -3.63 0.81 -0.98
N GLN A 12 -2.98 0.75 0.18
CA GLN A 12 -1.93 1.69 0.54
C GLN A 12 -0.65 1.36 -0.22
N VAL A 13 0.10 2.37 -0.66
CA VAL A 13 1.36 2.14 -1.39
C VAL A 13 2.36 1.40 -0.51
N GLU A 14 2.35 1.68 0.79
CA GLU A 14 3.15 1.01 1.81
C GLU A 14 2.92 -0.51 1.84
N ASP A 15 1.66 -0.96 1.70
CA ASP A 15 1.35 -2.39 1.62
C ASP A 15 1.84 -2.99 0.29
N MET A 16 1.72 -2.23 -0.80
CA MET A 16 2.16 -2.69 -2.12
C MET A 16 3.67 -2.95 -2.17
N ILE A 17 4.43 -2.27 -1.31
CA ILE A 17 5.90 -2.35 -1.27
C ILE A 17 6.38 -3.10 -0.02
N ALA A 18 5.46 -3.64 0.79
CA ALA A 18 5.76 -4.32 2.05
C ALA A 18 6.60 -3.47 3.02
N SER A 19 6.26 -2.19 3.18
CA SER A 19 6.89 -1.30 4.16
C SER A 19 6.62 -1.80 5.58
N GLU A 20 7.68 -1.96 6.37
CA GLU A 20 7.57 -2.32 7.79
C GLU A 20 7.22 -1.11 8.69
N LYS A 21 7.38 0.11 8.18
CA LYS A 21 7.19 1.34 8.96
C LYS A 21 5.79 1.90 8.75
N GLN A 22 5.06 2.07 9.86
CA GLN A 22 3.76 2.73 9.85
C GLN A 22 3.93 4.25 9.77
N PRO A 23 3.09 4.96 9.00
CA PRO A 23 3.17 6.43 8.94
C PRO A 23 2.80 7.10 10.27
N ASN A 24 2.04 6.41 11.13
CA ASN A 24 1.60 6.89 12.43
C ASN A 24 1.44 5.71 13.40
N LEU A 25 1.93 5.87 14.62
CA LEU A 25 1.77 4.94 15.73
C LEU A 25 0.91 5.61 16.82
N PRO A 26 -0.39 5.27 16.92
CA PRO A 26 -1.30 5.88 17.89
C PRO A 26 -0.81 5.73 19.34
N GLY A 27 -1.03 6.77 20.15
CA GLY A 27 -0.62 6.79 21.56
C GLY A 27 0.83 7.21 21.79
N THR A 28 1.53 7.68 20.76
CA THR A 28 2.87 8.26 20.86
C THR A 28 2.88 9.73 20.47
N THR A 29 3.83 10.48 21.01
CA THR A 29 4.04 11.89 20.67
C THR A 29 5.48 12.08 20.20
N ASP A 30 6.43 11.93 21.12
CA ASP A 30 7.86 12.13 20.86
C ASP A 30 8.63 10.81 20.67
N GLU A 31 8.00 9.66 20.95
CA GLU A 31 8.61 8.34 20.90
C GLU A 31 8.70 7.75 19.48
N TYR A 32 7.81 8.18 18.59
CA TYR A 32 7.76 7.71 17.20
C TYR A 32 7.72 8.90 16.24
N PRO A 33 8.41 8.84 15.08
CA PRO A 33 8.40 9.90 14.09
C PRO A 33 7.08 9.94 13.30
N ASN A 34 5.95 10.08 13.99
CA ASN A 34 4.61 10.17 13.39
C ASN A 34 4.58 11.22 12.28
N TRP A 35 3.96 10.86 11.15
CA TRP A 35 3.76 11.70 9.97
C TRP A 35 5.05 12.18 9.27
N ARG A 36 6.20 11.61 9.65
CA ARG A 36 7.52 11.99 9.11
C ARG A 36 8.27 10.81 8.48
N VAL A 37 7.66 9.63 8.43
CA VAL A 37 8.23 8.45 7.78
C VAL A 37 8.18 8.63 6.26
N ARG A 38 9.34 8.55 5.61
CA ARG A 38 9.46 8.58 4.14
C ARG A 38 9.39 7.16 3.59
N SER A 39 8.86 7.03 2.37
CA SER A 39 8.96 5.80 1.58
C SER A 39 10.43 5.40 1.38
N ASP A 40 10.71 4.10 1.41
CA ASP A 40 12.03 3.51 1.16
C ASP A 40 12.37 3.42 -0.33
N ILE A 41 11.36 3.59 -1.19
CA ILE A 41 11.50 3.65 -2.65
C ILE A 41 11.21 5.05 -3.18
N ARG A 42 11.91 5.43 -4.25
CA ARG A 42 11.62 6.65 -5.00
C ARG A 42 10.39 6.44 -5.87
N LEU A 43 9.66 7.52 -6.12
CA LEU A 43 8.50 7.50 -7.00
C LEU A 43 8.86 7.03 -8.42
N ASP A 44 10.02 7.47 -8.94
CA ASP A 44 10.50 7.12 -10.29
C ASP A 44 10.74 5.60 -10.45
N ASP A 45 11.07 4.92 -9.34
CA ASP A 45 11.39 3.48 -9.31
C ASP A 45 10.17 2.61 -8.96
N LEU A 46 9.08 3.22 -8.46
CA LEU A 46 7.90 2.51 -7.96
C LEU A 46 7.29 1.56 -9.01
N ALA A 47 7.21 2.00 -10.26
CA ALA A 47 6.65 1.20 -11.33
C ALA A 47 7.52 -0.01 -11.70
N ALA A 48 8.81 0.01 -11.39
CA ALA A 48 9.74 -1.09 -11.64
C ALA A 48 9.88 -2.03 -10.42
N ASP A 49 9.38 -1.64 -9.25
CA ASP A 49 9.45 -2.46 -8.03
C ASP A 49 8.62 -3.75 -8.18
N GLU A 50 9.28 -4.90 -7.97
CA GLU A 50 8.67 -6.22 -8.16
C GLU A 50 7.53 -6.49 -7.19
N ARG A 51 7.62 -5.99 -5.94
CA ARG A 51 6.59 -6.17 -4.91
C ARG A 51 5.35 -5.39 -5.30
N PHE A 52 5.53 -4.13 -5.71
CA PHE A 52 4.45 -3.28 -6.19
C PHE A 52 3.73 -3.93 -7.38
N GLN A 53 4.49 -4.41 -8.35
CA GLN A 53 3.98 -5.08 -9.54
C GLN A 53 3.23 -6.38 -9.22
N ALA A 54 3.76 -7.21 -8.31
CA ALA A 54 3.10 -8.43 -7.86
C ALA A 54 1.78 -8.14 -7.13
N MET A 55 1.78 -7.19 -6.20
CA MET A 55 0.58 -6.82 -5.46
C MET A 55 -0.49 -6.19 -6.38
N ALA A 56 -0.09 -5.33 -7.31
CA ALA A 56 -1.00 -4.72 -8.28
C ALA A 56 -1.68 -5.77 -9.16
N ARG A 57 -0.95 -6.80 -9.61
CA ARG A 57 -1.50 -7.94 -10.35
C ARG A 57 -2.49 -8.73 -9.49
N ALA A 58 -2.08 -9.14 -8.29
CA ALA A 58 -2.95 -9.88 -7.38
C ALA A 58 -4.25 -9.13 -7.06
N MET A 59 -4.19 -7.82 -6.79
CA MET A 59 -5.38 -7.01 -6.51
C MET A 59 -6.31 -6.91 -7.71
N ARG A 60 -5.76 -6.86 -8.93
CA ARG A 60 -6.53 -6.85 -10.18
C ARG A 60 -7.23 -8.18 -10.42
N ASP A 61 -6.50 -9.29 -10.27
CA ASP A 61 -7.01 -10.64 -10.54
C ASP A 61 -8.12 -11.04 -9.57
N GLU A 62 -8.09 -10.51 -8.35
CA GLU A 62 -9.10 -10.75 -7.31
C GLU A 62 -10.31 -9.81 -7.40
N ARG A 63 -10.28 -8.76 -8.23
CA ARG A 63 -11.43 -7.87 -8.39
C ARG A 63 -12.55 -8.59 -9.13
N PRO A 64 -13.80 -8.55 -8.62
CA PRO A 64 -14.92 -9.14 -9.34
C PRO A 64 -15.13 -8.40 -10.66
N GLU A 65 -15.29 -9.15 -11.74
CA GLU A 65 -15.73 -8.59 -13.02
C GLU A 65 -17.08 -7.89 -12.81
N THR A 66 -17.19 -6.68 -13.38
CA THR A 66 -18.47 -5.98 -13.40
C THR A 66 -19.30 -6.62 -14.52
N PRO A 67 -20.52 -7.10 -14.26
CA PRO A 67 -21.43 -7.55 -15.32
C PRO A 67 -21.69 -6.48 -16.38
#